data_AF-A0A842YIZ1-F1
#
_entry.id   AF-A0A842YIZ1-F1
#
_cell.length_a   1.000
_cell.length_b   1.000
_cell.length_c   1.000
_cell.angle_alpha   90.00
_cell.angle_beta   90.00
_cell.angle_gamma   90.00
#
_symmetry.space_group_name_H-M   'P 1'
#
loop_
_entity.id
_entity.type
_entity.pdbx_description
1 polymer ?
#
loop_
_entity_poly.entity_id
_entity_poly.type
_entity_poly.pdbx_seq_one_letter_code
_entity_poly.pdbx_strand_id
1 'polypeptide(L)' 'MIEAKKKALEWIDENSQRIIEVSDEIWEYAELGLLEYKSARLLIDELKKHGFTVEEGVGGMPTAFVASWGKG' A
#
# COMPACT_ATOMS: atom_id res chain seq x y z
N MET A 1 -6.90 5.10 -26.69
CA MET A 1 -6.19 4.33 -25.63
C MET A 1 -6.55 2.86 -25.78
N ILE A 2 -5.64 1.94 -25.42
CA ILE A 2 -5.96 0.51 -25.33
C ILE A 2 -6.92 0.31 -24.14
N GLU A 3 -7.90 -0.59 -24.29
CA GLU A 3 -8.98 -0.85 -23.30
C GLU A 3 -8.47 -1.08 -21.88
N ALA A 4 -7.41 -1.88 -21.72
CA ALA A 4 -6.79 -2.14 -20.42
C ALA A 4 -6.28 -0.86 -19.74
N LYS A 5 -5.72 0.08 -20.51
CA LYS A 5 -5.24 1.37 -19.97
C LYS A 5 -6.40 2.26 -19.51
N LYS A 6 -7.50 2.26 -20.27
CA LYS A 6 -8.71 2.99 -19.90
C LYS A 6 -9.29 2.47 -18.58
N LYS A 7 -9.44 1.15 -18.46
CA LYS A 7 -9.95 0.51 -17.25
C LYS A 7 -9.08 0.76 -16.02
N ALA A 8 -7.75 0.77 -16.18
CA ALA A 8 -6.84 1.10 -15.09
C ALA A 8 -7.01 2.55 -14.61
N LEU A 9 -7.20 3.50 -15.53
CA LEU A 9 -7.43 4.90 -15.18
C LEU A 9 -8.78 5.11 -14.49
N GLU A 10 -9.85 4.50 -15.01
CA GLU A 10 -11.17 4.55 -14.36
C GLU A 10 -11.11 4.00 -12.93
N TRP A 11 -10.41 2.88 -12.72
CA TRP A 11 -10.24 2.34 -11.37
C TRP A 11 -9.45 3.29 -10.46
N ILE A 12 -8.41 3.94 -10.96
CA ILE A 12 -7.66 4.95 -10.19
C ILE A 12 -8.57 6.12 -9.81
N ASP A 13 -9.35 6.63 -10.75
CA ASP A 13 -10.27 7.74 -10.52
C ASP A 13 -11.33 7.37 -9.46
N GLU A 14 -11.90 6.17 -9.55
CA GLU A 14 -12.88 5.64 -8.58
C GLU A 14 -12.31 5.46 -7.16
N ASN A 15 -11.00 5.19 -7.04
CA ASN A 15 -10.33 4.93 -5.76
C ASN A 15 -9.47 6.11 -5.28
N SER A 16 -9.47 7.21 -6.04
CA SER A 16 -8.61 8.38 -5.81
C SER A 16 -8.71 8.94 -4.39
N GLN A 17 -9.94 9.05 -3.86
CA GLN A 17 -10.18 9.55 -2.50
C GLN A 17 -9.42 8.73 -1.45
N ARG A 18 -9.49 7.40 -1.51
CA ARG A 18 -8.78 6.55 -0.53
C ARG A 18 -7.26 6.60 -0.71
N ILE A 19 -6.79 6.68 -1.95
CA ILE A 19 -5.35 6.82 -2.24
C ILE A 19 -4.80 8.12 -1.65
N ILE A 20 -5.55 9.21 -1.79
CA ILE A 20 -5.20 10.52 -1.21
C ILE A 20 -5.20 10.44 0.32
N GLU A 21 -6.25 9.89 0.93
CA GLU A 21 -6.32 9.72 2.39
C GLU A 21 -5.15 8.92 2.94
N VAL A 22 -4.78 7.79 2.32
CA VAL A 22 -3.62 6.99 2.74
C VAL A 22 -2.33 7.81 2.63
N SER A 23 -2.16 8.57 1.54
CA SER A 23 -1.00 9.44 1.35
C SER A 23 -0.92 10.52 2.44
N ASP A 24 -2.04 11.16 2.75
CA ASP A 24 -2.13 12.21 3.76
C ASP A 24 -1.88 11.64 5.18
N GLU A 25 -2.46 10.49 5.52
CA GLU A 25 -2.22 9.80 6.80
C GLU A 25 -0.73 9.47 7.00
N ILE A 26 -0.05 8.94 5.98
CA ILE A 26 1.40 8.65 6.05
C ILE A 26 2.20 9.93 6.29
N TRP A 27 1.84 11.02 5.60
CA TRP A 27 2.49 12.31 5.79
C TRP A 27 2.29 12.86 7.21
N GLU A 28 1.06 12.78 7.73
CA GLU A 28 0.70 13.24 9.07
C GLU A 28 1.36 12.44 10.19
N TYR A 29 1.65 11.15 9.98
CA TYR A 29 2.36 10.34 10.98
C TYR A 29 3.77 10.86 11.26
N ALA A 30 4.42 11.52 10.28
CA ALA A 30 5.73 12.13 10.41
C ALA A 30 6.78 11.21 11.05
N GLU A 31 6.72 9.91 10.74
CA GLU A 31 7.61 8.91 11.32
C GLU A 31 9.02 9.01 10.70
N LEU A 32 10.02 8.75 11.53
CA LEU A 32 11.41 8.69 11.08
C LEU A 32 11.68 7.37 10.37
N GLY A 33 12.66 7.39 9.47
CA GLY A 33 13.12 6.17 8.81
C GLY A 33 13.58 5.11 9.81
N LEU A 34 13.26 3.85 9.51
CA LEU A 34 13.43 2.66 10.34
C LEU A 34 12.53 2.62 11.59
N LEU A 35 11.60 3.56 11.74
CA LEU A 35 10.65 3.65 12.86
C LEU A 35 9.21 3.94 12.37
N GLU A 36 8.93 3.71 11.09
CA GLU A 36 7.64 3.91 10.43
C GLU A 36 6.59 2.82 10.75
N TYR A 37 6.29 2.62 12.03
CA TYR A 37 5.34 1.58 12.48
C TYR A 37 3.91 1.81 12.02
N LYS A 38 3.40 3.04 12.10
CA LYS A 38 2.04 3.37 11.68
C LYS A 38 1.92 3.35 10.16
N SER A 39 2.90 3.94 9.47
CA SER A 39 2.92 4.03 8.01
C SER A 39 3.06 2.63 7.38
N ALA A 40 3.95 1.79 7.91
CA ALA A 40 4.08 0.40 7.47
C ALA A 40 2.77 -0.36 7.71
N ARG A 41 2.17 -0.22 8.91
CA ARG A 41 0.91 -0.89 9.23
C ARG A 41 -0.23 -0.50 8.29
N LEU A 42 -0.39 0.80 8.04
CA LEU A 42 -1.41 1.34 7.14
C LEU A 42 -1.28 0.75 5.73
N LEU A 43 -0.06 0.71 5.19
CA LEU A 43 0.20 0.14 3.86
C LEU A 43 -0.05 -1.38 3.84
N ILE A 44 0.40 -2.11 4.86
CA ILE A 44 0.16 -3.55 5.00
C ILE A 44 -1.34 -3.85 5.01
N ASP A 45 -2.11 -3.10 5.78
CA ASP A 45 -3.56 -3.31 5.91
C ASP A 45 -4.29 -2.97 4.60
N GLU A 46 -3.90 -1.90 3.90
CA GLU A 46 -4.47 -1.57 2.58
C GLU A 46 -4.16 -2.67 1.56
N LEU A 47 -2.91 -3.16 1.51
CA LEU A 47 -2.52 -4.25 0.61
C LEU A 47 -3.29 -5.55 0.89
N LYS A 48 -3.41 -5.95 2.17
CA LYS A 48 -4.21 -7.11 2.57
C LYS A 48 -5.67 -6.96 2.17
N LYS A 49 -6.25 -5.77 2.31
CA LYS A 49 -7.63 -5.47 1.91
C LYS A 49 -7.85 -5.66 0.40
N HIS A 50 -6.85 -5.37 -0.43
CA HIS A 50 -6.89 -5.61 -1.88
C HIS A 50 -6.45 -7.02 -2.30
N GLY A 51 -6.31 -7.94 -1.34
CA GLY A 51 -6.06 -9.37 -1.61
C GLY A 51 -4.60 -9.71 -1.89
N PHE A 52 -3.65 -8.85 -1.52
CA PHE A 52 -2.24 -9.20 -1.53
C PHE A 52 -1.90 -10.16 -0.38
N THR A 53 -0.97 -11.07 -0.63
CA THR A 53 -0.29 -11.82 0.43
C THR A 53 0.87 -10.98 0.93
N VAL A 54 0.92 -10.72 2.24
CA VAL A 54 1.94 -9.83 2.83
C VAL A 54 2.76 -10.60 3.87
N GLU A 55 4.07 -10.60 3.69
CA GLU A 55 5.06 -11.05 4.66
C GLU A 55 5.64 -9.83 5.40
N GLU A 56 5.52 -9.81 6.72
CA GLU A 56 5.98 -8.72 7.59
C GLU A 56 7.26 -9.10 8.33
N GLY A 57 8.08 -8.13 8.72
CA GLY A 57 9.29 -8.37 9.52
C GLY A 57 10.49 -8.87 8.69
N VAL A 58 10.49 -8.64 7.38
CA VAL A 58 11.48 -9.22 6.46
C VAL A 58 12.88 -8.70 6.79
N GLY A 59 13.87 -9.61 6.79
CA GLY A 59 15.25 -9.26 7.12
C GLY A 59 15.46 -8.87 8.59
N GLY A 60 14.53 -9.23 9.49
CA GLY A 60 14.61 -8.90 10.92
C GLY A 60 14.26 -7.44 11.24
N MET A 61 13.72 -6.70 10.27
CA MET A 61 13.30 -5.31 10.43
C MET A 61 11.78 -5.25 10.66
N PRO A 62 11.30 -4.82 11.85
CA PRO A 62 9.87 -4.90 12.19
C PRO A 62 8.91 -4.17 11.25
N THR A 63 9.36 -3.09 10.61
CA THR A 63 8.55 -2.27 9.69
C THR A 63 8.67 -2.69 8.23
N ALA A 64 9.60 -3.59 7.89
CA ALA A 64 9.80 -4.05 6.52
C ALA A 64 8.77 -5.13 6.15
N PHE A 65 8.22 -5.03 4.95
CA PHE A 65 7.26 -6.01 4.44
C PHE A 65 7.42 -6.26 2.94
N VAL A 66 7.02 -7.44 2.49
CA VAL A 66 6.93 -7.83 1.07
C VAL A 66 5.49 -8.20 0.77
N ALA A 67 4.91 -7.57 -0.26
CA ALA A 67 3.57 -7.88 -0.73
C ALA A 67 3.63 -8.55 -2.10
N SER A 68 2.91 -9.66 -2.25
CA SER A 68 2.84 -10.46 -3.46
C SER A 68 1.39 -10.63 -3.91
N TRP A 69 1.16 -10.57 -5.22
CA TRP A 69 -0.15 -10.77 -5.83
C TRP A 69 -0.04 -11.67 -7.06
N GLY A 70 -0.98 -12.59 -7.20
CA GLY A 70 -0.94 -13.64 -8.21
C GLY A 70 -0.36 -14.96 -7.69
N LYS A 71 -0.01 -15.85 -8.61
CA LYS A 71 0.50 -17.22 -8.33
C LYS A 71 1.86 -17.48 -8.99
N GLY A 72 2.67 -16.43 -9.17
CA GLY A 72 4.00 -16.52 -9.76
C GLY A 72 4.99 -17.18 -8.84
#